data_AF-A0A7S4QBS0-F1
#
_entry.id   AF-A0A7S4QBS0-F1
#
_cell.length_a   1.000
_cell.length_b   1.000
_cell.length_c   1.000
_cell.angle_alpha   90.00
_cell.angle_beta   90.00
_cell.angle_gamma   90.00
#
_symmetry.space_group_name_H-M   'P 1'
#
loop_
_entity.id
_entity.type
_entity.pdbx_description
1 polymer ?
#
loop_
_entity_poly.entity_id
_entity_poly.type
_entity_poly.pdbx_seq_one_letter_code
_entity_poly.pdbx_strand_id
1 'polypeptide(L)'
;MELSELTLYQNRLLTFDDRTGTVFEVLSKDGGKDSYVAPRFVITEGEGDTDKGMKWEWATVKNNELYMGSMGKEYTRPDGSVANTNNLWIAVLNDRGEFRREDWSEEFNFVRKELGAASPGYTINEAILWSDALKRWVFLPRRVSSEKYDENEDERKGSNKVVLVDENFTKATVIDIKMKEIDPLHGFSTLAFVPGTNDRHALAIRTVEENCVGGEEDVCKQRSYFIVFDVLTGEVLMDEVIVPGHEIKFEGVEFVDVYTSEPTY
;
A
#
# COMPACT_ATOMS: atom_id res chain seq x y z
N MET A 1 14.97 6.28 -6.70
CA MET A 1 13.50 6.39 -6.67
C MET A 1 13.05 5.17 -5.92
N GLU A 2 12.40 5.38 -4.78
CA GLU A 2 11.79 4.34 -3.97
C GLU A 2 10.30 4.41 -4.27
N LEU A 3 9.88 3.64 -5.28
CA LEU A 3 8.52 3.68 -5.82
C LEU A 3 7.66 2.65 -5.09
N SER A 4 6.66 3.12 -4.35
CA SER A 4 5.96 2.32 -3.34
C SER A 4 4.51 2.02 -3.65
N GLU A 5 4.03 2.34 -4.86
CA GLU A 5 2.71 1.95 -5.37
C GLU A 5 2.62 2.15 -6.90
N LEU A 6 1.64 1.49 -7.55
CA LEU A 6 1.27 1.65 -8.95
C LEU A 6 -0.26 1.68 -9.09
N THR A 7 -0.83 2.75 -9.67
CA THR A 7 -2.30 2.89 -9.79
C THR A 7 -2.71 3.55 -11.10
N LEU A 8 -3.76 3.02 -11.74
CA LEU A 8 -4.41 3.71 -12.87
C LEU A 8 -5.39 4.78 -12.40
N TYR A 9 -5.20 6.01 -12.84
CA TYR A 9 -6.13 7.12 -12.60
C TYR A 9 -6.28 8.01 -13.84
N GLN A 10 -7.51 8.23 -14.30
CA GLN A 10 -7.81 8.99 -15.51
C GLN A 10 -6.96 8.58 -16.73
N ASN A 11 -6.84 7.28 -16.98
CA ASN A 11 -6.02 6.70 -18.05
C ASN A 11 -4.51 7.04 -17.96
N ARG A 12 -4.03 7.41 -16.77
CA ARG A 12 -2.61 7.60 -16.47
C ARG A 12 -2.17 6.51 -15.51
N LEU A 13 -1.07 5.85 -15.83
CA LEU A 13 -0.43 4.91 -14.91
C LEU A 13 0.47 5.72 -13.98
N LEU A 14 0.11 5.81 -12.69
CA LEU A 14 0.81 6.61 -11.71
C LEU A 14 1.64 5.74 -10.77
N THR A 15 2.80 6.24 -10.36
CA THR A 15 3.66 5.63 -9.34
C THR A 15 4.19 6.70 -8.40
N PHE A 16 4.56 6.32 -7.18
CA PHE A 16 4.66 7.23 -6.04
C PHE A 16 6.00 7.05 -5.35
N ASP A 17 6.84 8.09 -5.34
CA ASP A 17 8.14 8.06 -4.66
C ASP A 17 8.01 8.47 -3.19
N ASP A 18 8.29 7.54 -2.27
CA ASP A 18 8.05 7.69 -0.83
C ASP A 18 9.08 8.58 -0.11
N ARG A 19 10.14 8.99 -0.82
CA ARG A 19 11.20 9.86 -0.30
C ARG A 19 10.91 11.32 -0.60
N THR A 20 10.58 11.61 -1.85
CA THR A 20 10.37 12.99 -2.31
C THR A 20 8.90 13.40 -2.27
N GLY A 21 7.97 12.47 -2.08
CA GLY A 21 6.53 12.72 -2.18
C GLY A 21 6.09 13.00 -3.62
N THR A 22 6.92 12.65 -4.62
CA THR A 22 6.63 12.89 -6.02
C THR A 22 5.69 11.82 -6.57
N VAL A 23 4.60 12.25 -7.19
CA VAL A 23 3.75 11.40 -8.02
C VAL A 23 4.25 11.48 -9.46
N PHE A 24 4.66 10.36 -10.00
CA PHE A 24 5.09 10.20 -11.38
C PHE A 24 4.00 9.55 -12.22
N GLU A 25 3.97 9.88 -13.52
CA GLU A 25 3.27 9.09 -14.52
C GLU A 25 4.29 8.21 -15.24
N VAL A 26 4.02 6.91 -15.32
CA VAL A 26 4.77 5.95 -16.13
C VAL A 26 4.25 6.04 -17.56
N LEU A 27 5.15 6.33 -18.50
CA LEU A 27 4.85 6.50 -19.91
C LEU A 27 5.59 5.46 -20.74
N SER A 28 4.85 4.75 -21.59
CA SER A 28 5.36 3.69 -22.44
C SER A 28 5.92 4.24 -23.76
N LYS A 29 7.11 3.77 -24.13
CA LYS A 29 7.81 4.08 -25.38
C LYS A 29 8.02 2.84 -26.24
N ASP A 30 8.28 3.07 -27.52
CA ASP A 30 8.65 2.03 -28.48
C ASP A 30 7.66 0.85 -28.54
N GLY A 31 6.38 1.13 -28.36
CA GLY A 31 5.31 0.13 -28.35
C GLY A 31 5.41 -0.85 -27.19
N GLY A 32 5.61 -0.36 -25.96
CA GLY A 32 5.65 -1.18 -24.75
C GLY A 32 7.01 -1.83 -24.45
N LYS A 33 8.06 -1.47 -25.19
CA LYS A 33 9.40 -2.06 -25.02
C LYS A 33 10.30 -1.28 -24.08
N ASP A 34 10.00 -0.01 -23.89
CA ASP A 34 10.71 0.87 -22.97
C ASP A 34 9.71 1.75 -22.23
N SER A 35 10.13 2.35 -21.12
CA SER A 35 9.31 3.27 -20.35
C SER A 35 10.15 4.33 -19.66
N TYR A 36 9.52 5.45 -19.32
CA TYR A 36 10.11 6.48 -18.48
C TYR A 36 9.05 7.07 -17.57
N VAL A 37 9.50 7.75 -16.53
CA VAL A 37 8.62 8.44 -15.60
C VAL A 37 8.66 9.95 -15.83
N ALA A 38 7.51 10.60 -15.71
CA ALA A 38 7.39 12.04 -15.80
C ALA A 38 6.69 12.58 -14.53
N PRO A 39 7.28 13.55 -13.81
CA PRO A 39 6.67 14.06 -12.58
C PRO A 39 5.36 14.78 -12.89
N ARG A 40 4.37 14.61 -12.01
CA ARG A 40 3.05 15.25 -12.09
C ARG A 40 2.75 16.11 -10.88
N PHE A 41 3.07 15.61 -9.69
CA PHE A 41 2.85 16.32 -8.44
C PHE A 41 4.02 16.09 -7.49
N VAL A 42 4.27 17.06 -6.61
CA VAL A 42 5.18 16.91 -5.46
C VAL A 42 4.39 17.35 -4.24
N ILE A 43 4.20 16.46 -3.29
CA ILE A 43 3.29 16.66 -2.17
C ILE A 43 4.03 16.36 -0.87
N THR A 44 3.93 17.28 0.07
CA THR A 44 4.54 17.21 1.40
C THR A 44 3.67 16.42 2.39
N GLU A 45 4.30 15.89 3.43
CA GLU A 45 3.66 15.05 4.45
C GLU A 45 2.72 15.83 5.39
N GLY A 46 1.84 15.09 6.09
CA GLY A 46 0.91 15.64 7.08
C GLY A 46 -0.11 16.60 6.46
N GLU A 47 -0.43 17.67 7.20
CA GLU A 47 -1.33 18.75 6.75
C GLU A 47 -0.71 19.61 5.62
N GLY A 48 0.59 19.46 5.36
CA GLY A 48 1.28 20.06 4.22
C GLY A 48 2.26 21.18 4.55
N ASP A 49 2.23 21.74 5.76
CA ASP A 49 3.16 22.77 6.26
C ASP A 49 4.48 22.15 6.75
N THR A 50 5.12 21.35 5.88
CA THR A 50 6.38 20.66 6.13
C THR A 50 7.33 20.81 4.94
N ASP A 51 8.62 20.59 5.15
CA ASP A 51 9.66 20.62 4.11
C ASP A 51 10.03 19.21 3.60
N LYS A 52 9.29 18.19 4.04
CA LYS A 52 9.52 16.78 3.71
C LYS A 52 8.41 16.24 2.81
N GLY A 53 8.80 15.47 1.80
CA GLY A 53 7.87 14.75 0.92
C GLY A 53 7.03 13.73 1.67
N MET A 54 5.80 13.50 1.21
CA MET A 54 4.95 12.45 1.76
C MET A 54 5.56 11.07 1.52
N LYS A 55 5.58 10.25 2.57
CA LYS A 55 5.92 8.83 2.46
C LYS A 55 4.72 8.05 1.93
N TRP A 56 4.63 7.95 0.61
CA TRP A 56 3.55 7.22 -0.07
C TRP A 56 3.72 5.72 0.11
N GLU A 57 2.62 5.03 0.39
CA GLU A 57 2.62 3.59 0.64
C GLU A 57 1.45 2.87 -0.05
N TRP A 58 0.42 3.59 -0.46
CA TRP A 58 -0.73 3.03 -1.17
C TRP A 58 -1.50 4.13 -1.89
N ALA A 59 -2.26 3.74 -2.90
CA ALA A 59 -3.16 4.61 -3.63
C ALA A 59 -4.33 3.82 -4.21
N THR A 60 -5.47 4.50 -4.37
CA THR A 60 -6.67 3.89 -4.94
C THR A 60 -7.61 4.93 -5.53
N VAL A 61 -8.57 4.48 -6.32
CA VAL A 61 -9.58 5.34 -6.93
C VAL A 61 -10.94 5.07 -6.30
N LYS A 62 -11.59 6.13 -5.81
CA LYS A 62 -12.95 6.08 -5.27
C LYS A 62 -13.74 7.28 -5.77
N ASN A 63 -14.92 7.04 -6.32
CA ASN A 63 -15.81 8.09 -6.82
C ASN A 63 -15.11 9.07 -7.79
N ASN A 64 -14.26 8.55 -8.68
CA ASN A 64 -13.46 9.32 -9.65
C ASN A 64 -12.43 10.27 -9.02
N GLU A 65 -12.04 10.06 -7.75
CA GLU A 65 -10.93 10.74 -7.10
C GLU A 65 -9.82 9.72 -6.77
N LEU A 66 -8.57 10.17 -6.87
CA LEU A 66 -7.40 9.41 -6.46
C LEU A 66 -7.09 9.70 -4.99
N TYR A 67 -7.19 8.67 -4.16
CA TYR A 67 -6.79 8.67 -2.76
C TYR A 67 -5.37 8.12 -2.67
N MET A 68 -4.50 8.81 -1.95
CA MET A 68 -3.09 8.44 -1.77
C MET A 68 -2.76 8.59 -0.29
N GLY A 69 -2.10 7.61 0.31
CA GLY A 69 -1.80 7.67 1.73
C GLY A 69 -0.45 7.08 2.11
N SER A 70 -0.12 7.33 3.37
CA SER A 70 1.05 6.76 4.03
C SER A 70 0.66 5.53 4.88
N MET A 71 1.62 5.02 5.64
CA MET A 71 1.55 3.77 6.39
C MET A 71 0.43 3.70 7.46
N GLY A 72 -0.17 4.83 7.85
CA GLY A 72 -1.34 4.85 8.75
C GLY A 72 -1.00 4.60 10.22
N LYS A 73 0.17 5.06 10.68
CA LYS A 73 0.65 4.94 12.07
C LYS A 73 1.37 6.21 12.51
N GLU A 74 1.28 6.58 13.78
CA GLU A 74 2.05 7.66 14.37
C GLU A 74 3.57 7.46 14.21
N TYR A 75 4.31 8.52 13.87
CA TYR A 75 5.77 8.46 13.88
C TYR A 75 6.27 8.56 15.32
N THR A 76 6.91 7.50 15.81
CA THR A 76 7.37 7.39 17.20
C THR A 76 8.88 7.53 17.32
N ARG A 77 9.33 8.19 18.39
CA ARG A 77 10.75 8.20 18.80
C ARG A 77 11.16 6.85 19.41
N PRO A 78 12.46 6.56 19.58
CA PRO A 78 12.93 5.32 20.21
C PRO A 78 12.38 5.08 21.63
N ASP A 79 12.05 6.14 22.38
CA ASP A 79 11.41 6.03 23.69
C ASP A 79 9.92 5.64 23.62
N GLY A 80 9.32 5.65 22.42
CA GLY A 80 7.91 5.37 22.15
C GLY A 80 7.00 6.59 22.21
N SER A 81 7.52 7.78 22.49
CA SER A 81 6.73 9.01 22.40
C SER A 81 6.38 9.30 20.94
N VAL A 82 5.16 9.78 20.70
CA VAL A 82 4.74 10.26 19.39
C VAL A 82 5.48 11.55 19.08
N ALA A 83 6.19 11.59 17.95
CA ALA A 83 6.86 12.80 17.47
C ALA A 83 5.94 13.62 16.57
N ASN A 84 5.17 12.97 15.69
CA ASN A 84 4.15 13.58 14.84
C ASN A 84 3.14 12.52 14.35
N THR A 85 2.09 12.98 13.67
CA THR A 85 1.02 12.16 13.08
C THR A 85 0.97 12.26 11.55
N ASN A 86 2.06 12.68 10.90
CA ASN A 86 2.05 13.01 9.47
C ASN A 86 1.65 11.82 8.58
N ASN A 87 2.03 10.61 8.98
CA ASN A 87 1.69 9.37 8.28
C ASN A 87 0.21 8.93 8.44
N LEU A 88 -0.59 9.66 9.23
CA LEU A 88 -2.04 9.45 9.36
C LEU A 88 -2.83 10.31 8.38
N TRP A 89 -2.19 11.22 7.65
CA TRP A 89 -2.83 12.05 6.65
C TRP A 89 -2.82 11.38 5.28
N ILE A 90 -3.86 11.61 4.52
CA ILE A 90 -3.96 11.23 3.11
C ILE A 90 -4.09 12.48 2.23
N ALA A 91 -3.81 12.32 0.94
CA ALA A 91 -4.17 13.30 -0.08
C ALA A 91 -5.22 12.72 -1.02
N VAL A 92 -6.18 13.56 -1.41
CA VAL A 92 -7.22 13.18 -2.36
C VAL A 92 -7.22 14.16 -3.52
N LEU A 93 -6.99 13.66 -4.73
CA LEU A 93 -6.90 14.41 -5.97
C LEU A 93 -8.15 14.15 -6.83
N ASN A 94 -8.86 15.21 -7.21
CA ASN A 94 -10.03 15.10 -8.07
C ASN A 94 -9.68 15.15 -9.56
N ASP A 95 -10.69 15.06 -10.41
CA ASP A 95 -10.53 14.98 -11.87
C ASP A 95 -10.03 16.28 -12.52
N ARG A 96 -10.14 17.41 -11.80
CA ARG A 96 -9.68 18.73 -12.21
C ARG A 96 -8.24 19.03 -11.77
N GLY A 97 -7.59 18.09 -11.09
CA GLY A 97 -6.23 18.25 -10.56
C GLY A 97 -6.18 19.07 -9.27
N GLU A 98 -7.33 19.35 -8.65
CA GLU A 98 -7.38 19.96 -7.32
C GLU A 98 -7.20 18.84 -6.29
N PHE A 99 -6.34 19.04 -5.31
CA PHE A 99 -6.19 18.10 -4.22
C PHE A 99 -6.50 18.72 -2.86
N ARG A 100 -6.92 17.87 -1.94
CA ARG A 100 -7.11 18.18 -0.52
C ARG A 100 -6.35 17.18 0.32
N ARG A 101 -6.16 17.51 1.59
CA ARG A 101 -5.60 16.60 2.59
C ARG A 101 -6.68 16.27 3.61
N GLU A 102 -6.69 15.03 4.05
CA GLU A 102 -7.64 14.56 5.05
C GLU A 102 -6.84 13.87 6.17
N ASP A 103 -7.17 14.20 7.42
CA ASP A 103 -6.68 13.46 8.58
C ASP A 103 -7.48 12.17 8.70
N TRP A 104 -6.82 11.04 8.50
CA TRP A 104 -7.40 9.70 8.57
C TRP A 104 -7.08 8.99 9.90
N SER A 105 -6.73 9.75 10.94
CA SER A 105 -6.39 9.19 12.26
C SER A 105 -7.48 8.26 12.79
N GLU A 106 -8.75 8.63 12.69
CA GLU A 106 -9.87 7.84 13.21
C GLU A 106 -10.12 6.57 12.36
N GLU A 107 -9.98 6.69 11.04
CA GLU A 107 -10.12 5.61 10.05
C GLU A 107 -9.06 4.53 10.27
N PHE A 108 -7.78 4.92 10.40
CA PHE A 108 -6.70 3.99 10.72
C PHE A 108 -6.87 3.39 12.12
N ASN A 109 -7.31 4.18 13.11
CA ASN A 109 -7.59 3.69 14.45
C ASN A 109 -8.72 2.65 14.49
N PHE A 110 -9.76 2.85 13.69
CA PHE A 110 -10.85 1.90 13.54
C PHE A 110 -10.32 0.55 13.04
N VAL A 111 -9.57 0.53 11.93
CA VAL A 111 -9.00 -0.70 11.37
C VAL A 111 -8.02 -1.36 12.35
N ARG A 112 -7.15 -0.57 12.98
CA ARG A 112 -6.20 -1.03 14.00
C ARG A 112 -6.91 -1.74 15.17
N LYS A 113 -8.05 -1.21 15.62
CA LYS A 113 -8.84 -1.80 16.71
C LYS A 113 -9.51 -3.11 16.29
N GLU A 114 -10.09 -3.17 15.10
CA GLU A 114 -10.76 -4.37 14.57
C GLU A 114 -9.75 -5.52 14.38
N LEU A 115 -8.48 -5.20 14.11
CA LEU A 115 -7.38 -6.16 14.06
C LEU A 115 -6.82 -6.58 15.42
N GLY A 116 -7.36 -6.06 16.53
CA GLY A 116 -6.84 -6.35 17.88
C GLY A 116 -5.49 -5.71 18.19
N ALA A 117 -5.09 -4.70 17.41
CA ALA A 117 -3.80 -4.03 17.48
C ALA A 117 -3.90 -2.62 18.08
N ALA A 118 -4.87 -2.38 18.97
CA ALA A 118 -5.03 -1.07 19.63
C ALA A 118 -3.74 -0.67 20.39
N SER A 119 -3.51 0.65 20.48
CA SER A 119 -2.32 1.23 21.14
C SER A 119 -2.05 0.60 22.53
N PRO A 120 -0.80 0.20 22.84
CA PRO A 120 0.45 0.49 22.14
C PRO A 120 0.73 -0.39 20.90
N GLY A 121 -0.16 -1.32 20.57
CA GLY A 121 -0.14 -2.05 19.30
C GLY A 121 -0.23 -1.13 18.07
N TYR A 122 0.02 -1.69 16.90
CA TYR A 122 0.06 -0.95 15.66
C TYR A 122 -0.27 -1.80 14.44
N THR A 123 -0.60 -1.10 13.35
CA THR A 123 -0.69 -1.63 12.00
C THR A 123 0.19 -0.78 11.08
N ILE A 124 0.75 -1.39 10.04
CA ILE A 124 1.40 -0.70 8.92
C ILE A 124 0.65 -1.12 7.66
N ASN A 125 0.22 -0.15 6.87
CA ASN A 125 -0.60 -0.40 5.68
C ASN A 125 0.12 0.11 4.43
N GLU A 126 0.37 -0.80 3.50
CA GLU A 126 0.96 -0.52 2.18
C GLU A 126 0.03 -1.00 1.05
N ALA A 127 -1.18 -1.47 1.38
CA ALA A 127 -2.07 -2.08 0.41
C ALA A 127 -3.51 -1.82 0.82
N ILE A 128 -4.06 -0.72 0.29
CA ILE A 128 -5.43 -0.27 0.57
C ILE A 128 -6.09 0.10 -0.75
N LEU A 129 -7.20 -0.58 -1.07
CA LEU A 129 -8.04 -0.24 -2.21
C LEU A 129 -9.48 0.06 -1.81
N TRP A 130 -10.15 0.91 -2.57
CA TRP A 130 -11.61 0.96 -2.62
C TRP A 130 -12.12 -0.01 -3.68
N SER A 131 -13.11 -0.83 -3.32
CA SER A 131 -13.85 -1.65 -4.27
C SER A 131 -15.19 -1.02 -4.58
N ASP A 132 -15.40 -0.66 -5.84
CA ASP A 132 -16.68 -0.17 -6.32
C ASP A 132 -17.73 -1.28 -6.42
N ALA A 133 -17.33 -2.52 -6.71
CA ALA A 133 -18.24 -3.65 -6.77
C ALA A 133 -18.75 -4.06 -5.37
N LEU A 134 -17.87 -4.04 -4.38
CA LEU A 134 -18.19 -4.44 -3.01
C LEU A 134 -18.72 -3.28 -2.15
N LYS A 135 -18.47 -2.02 -2.56
CA LYS A 135 -18.73 -0.81 -1.76
C LYS A 135 -18.07 -0.90 -0.38
N ARG A 136 -16.78 -1.24 -0.42
CA ARG A 136 -15.92 -1.48 0.74
C ARG A 136 -14.52 -0.95 0.48
N TRP A 137 -13.91 -0.41 1.52
CA TRP A 137 -12.46 -0.35 1.61
C TRP A 137 -11.91 -1.75 1.91
N VAL A 138 -10.78 -2.09 1.28
CA VAL A 138 -10.10 -3.36 1.41
C VAL A 138 -8.67 -3.08 1.84
N PHE A 139 -8.35 -3.46 3.08
CA PHE A 139 -7.00 -3.33 3.63
C PHE A 139 -6.33 -4.70 3.63
N LEU A 140 -5.11 -4.77 3.12
CA LEU A 140 -4.16 -5.86 3.39
C LEU A 140 -2.99 -5.26 4.19
N PRO A 141 -3.05 -5.24 5.53
CA PRO A 141 -1.97 -4.64 6.32
C PRO A 141 -0.65 -5.35 6.03
N ARG A 142 0.44 -4.60 5.87
CA ARG A 142 1.80 -5.17 5.83
C ARG A 142 2.10 -5.83 7.17
N ARG A 143 1.90 -5.07 8.24
CA ARG A 143 2.21 -5.46 9.62
C ARG A 143 1.01 -5.32 10.53
N VAL A 144 0.87 -6.25 11.46
CA VAL A 144 -0.12 -6.19 12.55
C VAL A 144 0.53 -6.67 13.84
N SER A 145 0.49 -5.86 14.89
CA SER A 145 1.06 -6.20 16.20
C SER A 145 0.19 -5.66 17.33
N SER A 146 -0.07 -6.48 18.34
CA SER A 146 -0.65 -6.02 19.62
C SER A 146 0.42 -5.45 20.58
N GLU A 147 1.69 -5.58 20.23
CA GLU A 147 2.83 -5.10 21.01
C GLU A 147 3.33 -3.74 20.49
N LYS A 148 4.05 -3.00 21.34
CA LYS A 148 4.68 -1.73 20.97
C LYS A 148 5.62 -1.93 19.77
N TYR A 149 5.68 -0.93 18.89
CA TYR A 149 6.62 -0.89 17.78
C TYR A 149 8.08 -0.98 18.27
N ASP A 150 8.81 -1.91 17.66
CA ASP A 150 10.25 -2.06 17.69
C ASP A 150 10.68 -2.41 16.27
N GLU A 151 11.69 -1.70 15.76
CA GLU A 151 12.12 -1.81 14.37
C GLU A 151 12.63 -3.21 14.01
N ASN A 152 13.28 -3.91 14.93
CA ASN A 152 13.80 -5.27 14.68
C ASN A 152 12.67 -6.31 14.73
N GLU A 153 11.75 -6.15 15.68
CA GLU A 153 10.63 -7.08 15.81
C GLU A 153 9.60 -6.89 14.68
N ASP A 154 9.48 -5.67 14.13
CA ASP A 154 8.55 -5.33 13.03
C ASP A 154 8.77 -6.20 11.79
N GLU A 155 10.03 -6.53 11.44
CA GLU A 155 10.35 -7.41 10.31
C GLU A 155 9.54 -8.72 10.35
N ARG A 156 9.18 -9.19 11.56
CA ARG A 156 8.44 -10.44 11.82
C ARG A 156 6.97 -10.24 12.19
N LYS A 157 6.38 -9.06 11.93
CA LYS A 157 4.96 -8.78 12.18
C LYS A 157 4.09 -8.87 10.92
N GLY A 158 4.55 -9.58 9.90
CA GLY A 158 3.83 -9.82 8.65
C GLY A 158 2.42 -10.38 8.84
N SER A 159 1.45 -9.80 8.14
CA SER A 159 0.03 -10.16 8.24
C SER A 159 -0.44 -11.10 7.12
N ASN A 160 -1.43 -11.93 7.41
CA ASN A 160 -2.18 -12.73 6.44
C ASN A 160 -3.68 -12.36 6.38
N LYS A 161 -4.03 -11.12 6.78
CA LYS A 161 -5.43 -10.69 6.97
C LYS A 161 -5.90 -9.75 5.87
N VAL A 162 -7.19 -9.86 5.55
CA VAL A 162 -7.96 -8.89 4.78
C VAL A 162 -8.92 -8.21 5.74
N VAL A 163 -9.03 -6.88 5.67
CA VAL A 163 -10.08 -6.14 6.39
C VAL A 163 -10.99 -5.45 5.38
N LEU A 164 -12.26 -5.86 5.39
CA LEU A 164 -13.32 -5.24 4.61
C LEU A 164 -14.05 -4.23 5.46
N VAL A 165 -13.98 -2.95 5.09
CA VAL A 165 -14.54 -1.84 5.88
C VAL A 165 -15.60 -1.12 5.06
N ASP A 166 -16.74 -0.80 5.67
CA ASP A 166 -17.75 0.03 5.01
C ASP A 166 -17.25 1.47 4.78
N GLU A 167 -17.90 2.19 3.87
CA GLU A 167 -17.45 3.52 3.43
C GLU A 167 -17.27 4.52 4.57
N ASN A 168 -18.05 4.38 5.64
CA ASN A 168 -18.07 5.30 6.78
C ASN A 168 -17.27 4.78 7.99
N PHE A 169 -16.48 3.71 7.85
CA PHE A 169 -15.67 3.13 8.93
C PHE A 169 -16.49 2.83 10.21
N THR A 170 -17.69 2.27 10.03
CA THR A 170 -18.58 1.88 11.15
C THR A 170 -18.64 0.37 11.36
N LYS A 171 -18.29 -0.41 10.34
CA LYS A 171 -18.31 -1.87 10.36
C LYS A 171 -17.13 -2.42 9.58
N ALA A 172 -16.45 -3.38 10.19
CA ALA A 172 -15.42 -4.18 9.53
C ALA A 172 -15.78 -5.66 9.55
N THR A 173 -15.23 -6.38 8.58
CA THR A 173 -15.08 -7.84 8.63
C THR A 173 -13.60 -8.15 8.45
N VAL A 174 -12.99 -8.82 9.42
CA VAL A 174 -11.63 -9.33 9.33
C VAL A 174 -11.67 -10.77 8.84
N ILE A 175 -10.91 -11.08 7.80
CA ILE A 175 -10.84 -12.40 7.16
C ILE A 175 -9.38 -12.86 7.15
N ASP A 176 -9.13 -14.08 7.59
CA ASP A 176 -7.82 -14.72 7.43
C ASP A 176 -7.69 -15.32 6.04
N ILE A 177 -6.63 -14.97 5.31
CA ILE A 177 -6.27 -15.63 4.07
C ILE A 177 -5.72 -17.02 4.41
N LYS A 178 -6.31 -18.04 3.79
CA LYS A 178 -6.12 -19.46 4.10
C LYS A 178 -4.87 -20.02 3.43
N MET A 179 -3.74 -19.41 3.76
CA MET A 179 -2.43 -19.81 3.27
C MET A 179 -2.01 -21.17 3.83
N LYS A 180 -1.26 -21.95 3.05
CA LYS A 180 -0.69 -23.23 3.49
C LYS A 180 0.34 -23.04 4.60
N GLU A 181 1.19 -22.02 4.43
CA GLU A 181 2.24 -21.65 5.37
C GLU A 181 2.17 -20.14 5.60
N ILE A 182 2.40 -19.72 6.85
CA ILE A 182 2.42 -18.31 7.23
C ILE A 182 3.84 -18.00 7.71
N ASP A 183 4.61 -17.30 6.88
CA ASP A 183 5.89 -16.74 7.27
C ASP A 183 5.69 -15.34 7.86
N PRO A 184 6.08 -15.09 9.13
CA PRO A 184 5.97 -13.78 9.77
C PRO A 184 6.80 -12.68 9.09
N LEU A 185 7.80 -13.02 8.28
CA LEU A 185 8.59 -12.04 7.53
C LEU A 185 7.79 -11.40 6.37
N HIS A 186 6.82 -12.12 5.83
CA HIS A 186 6.08 -11.71 4.64
C HIS A 186 5.01 -10.66 5.00
N GLY A 187 5.10 -9.47 4.45
CA GLY A 187 4.08 -8.41 4.61
C GLY A 187 3.48 -8.01 3.26
N PHE A 188 2.18 -7.74 3.20
CA PHE A 188 1.56 -7.20 1.98
C PHE A 188 2.12 -5.82 1.65
N SER A 189 2.49 -5.62 0.39
CA SER A 189 3.02 -4.36 -0.13
C SER A 189 2.15 -3.70 -1.20
N THR A 190 1.19 -4.42 -1.78
CA THR A 190 0.23 -3.88 -2.78
C THR A 190 -0.83 -4.94 -3.08
N LEU A 191 -1.96 -4.51 -3.66
CA LEU A 191 -2.94 -5.40 -4.29
C LEU A 191 -3.56 -4.76 -5.54
N ALA A 192 -4.08 -5.60 -6.43
CA ALA A 192 -4.97 -5.21 -7.52
C ALA A 192 -6.12 -6.23 -7.65
N PHE A 193 -7.33 -5.76 -7.87
CA PHE A 193 -8.47 -6.65 -8.15
C PHE A 193 -8.33 -7.26 -9.55
N VAL A 194 -8.57 -8.57 -9.66
CA VAL A 194 -8.52 -9.27 -10.94
C VAL A 194 -9.72 -8.83 -11.80
N PRO A 195 -9.50 -8.28 -13.00
CA PRO A 195 -10.58 -7.80 -13.85
C PRO A 195 -11.63 -8.87 -14.17
N GLY A 196 -12.90 -8.47 -14.23
CA GLY A 196 -14.01 -9.38 -14.55
C GLY A 196 -14.45 -10.30 -13.40
N THR A 197 -13.90 -10.12 -12.19
CA THR A 197 -14.27 -10.91 -11.01
C THR A 197 -15.21 -10.19 -10.04
N ASN A 198 -15.67 -8.98 -10.38
CA ASN A 198 -16.41 -8.08 -9.48
C ASN A 198 -15.69 -7.87 -8.15
N ASP A 199 -14.38 -7.59 -8.24
CA ASP A 199 -13.45 -7.38 -7.12
C ASP A 199 -13.40 -8.53 -6.10
N ARG A 200 -13.89 -9.71 -6.49
CA ARG A 200 -13.91 -10.89 -5.62
C ARG A 200 -12.54 -11.52 -5.51
N HIS A 201 -11.71 -11.45 -6.54
CA HIS A 201 -10.36 -12.00 -6.53
C HIS A 201 -9.34 -10.87 -6.55
N ALA A 202 -8.30 -10.99 -5.74
CA ALA A 202 -7.17 -10.05 -5.71
C ALA A 202 -5.87 -10.77 -6.08
N LEU A 203 -5.07 -10.14 -6.94
CA LEU A 203 -3.63 -10.39 -7.04
C LEU A 203 -2.96 -9.46 -6.02
N ALA A 204 -2.17 -10.01 -5.12
CA ALA A 204 -1.42 -9.22 -4.14
C ALA A 204 0.05 -9.59 -4.19
N ILE A 205 0.89 -8.64 -3.77
CA ILE A 205 2.32 -8.88 -3.56
C ILE A 205 2.58 -8.83 -2.06
N ARG A 206 3.40 -9.78 -1.60
CA ARG A 206 4.02 -9.73 -0.27
C ARG A 206 5.52 -9.58 -0.43
N THR A 207 6.12 -8.69 0.34
CA THR A 207 7.56 -8.47 0.37
C THR A 207 8.15 -8.87 1.71
N VAL A 208 9.43 -9.19 1.67
CA VAL A 208 10.24 -9.54 2.83
C VAL A 208 11.40 -8.57 2.93
N GLU A 209 11.66 -8.11 4.15
CA GLU A 209 12.90 -7.49 4.58
C GLU A 209 13.42 -8.31 5.74
N GLU A 210 14.66 -8.77 5.63
CA GLU A 210 15.29 -9.62 6.64
C GLU A 210 16.70 -9.10 6.92
N ASN A 211 16.95 -8.73 8.17
CA ASN A 211 18.19 -8.08 8.64
C ASN A 211 18.46 -6.73 7.94
N CYS A 212 17.42 -5.94 7.69
CA CYS A 212 17.56 -4.63 7.07
C CYS A 212 17.69 -3.49 8.10
N VAL A 213 17.47 -3.79 9.38
CA VAL A 213 17.67 -2.83 10.47
C VAL A 213 19.15 -2.54 10.72
N GLY A 214 19.49 -1.29 11.01
CA GLY A 214 20.85 -0.87 11.38
C GLY A 214 21.71 -0.35 10.22
N GLY A 215 21.18 -0.34 8.98
CA GLY A 215 21.84 0.30 7.83
C GLY A 215 23.00 -0.49 7.22
N GLU A 216 23.17 -1.76 7.59
CA GLU A 216 24.14 -2.65 6.96
C GLU A 216 23.52 -3.26 5.68
N GLU A 217 23.62 -2.54 4.56
CA GLU A 217 23.03 -2.96 3.28
C GLU A 217 23.50 -4.35 2.81
N ASP A 218 24.74 -4.74 3.15
CA ASP A 218 25.33 -6.03 2.75
C ASP A 218 24.66 -7.25 3.39
N VAL A 219 23.87 -7.07 4.45
CA VAL A 219 23.14 -8.16 5.13
C VAL A 219 21.62 -8.12 4.92
N CYS A 220 21.09 -6.99 4.45
CA CYS A 220 19.68 -6.81 4.16
C CYS A 220 19.25 -7.69 2.98
N LYS A 221 18.27 -8.57 3.21
CA LYS A 221 17.73 -9.44 2.18
C LYS A 221 16.30 -9.05 1.85
N GLN A 222 16.05 -8.87 0.55
CA GLN A 222 14.74 -8.52 0.02
C GLN A 222 14.21 -9.57 -0.94
N ARG A 223 12.92 -9.86 -0.84
CA ARG A 223 12.22 -10.85 -1.68
C ARG A 223 10.78 -10.41 -1.89
N SER A 224 10.18 -10.85 -3.00
CA SER A 224 8.80 -10.55 -3.35
C SER A 224 8.06 -11.82 -3.79
N TYR A 225 6.77 -11.91 -3.47
CA TYR A 225 5.93 -13.06 -3.72
C TYR A 225 4.56 -12.62 -4.23
N PHE A 226 4.06 -13.28 -5.28
CA PHE A 226 2.69 -13.11 -5.77
C PHE A 226 1.76 -14.10 -5.09
N ILE A 227 0.55 -13.66 -4.77
CA ILE A 227 -0.53 -14.54 -4.30
C ILE A 227 -1.85 -14.11 -4.95
N VAL A 228 -2.74 -15.06 -5.23
CA VAL A 228 -4.11 -14.77 -5.67
C VAL A 228 -5.10 -15.44 -4.73
N PHE A 229 -6.08 -14.70 -4.23
CA PHE A 229 -7.08 -15.21 -3.29
C PHE A 229 -8.45 -14.54 -3.49
N ASP A 230 -9.49 -15.18 -2.96
CA ASP A 230 -10.84 -14.64 -2.88
C ASP A 230 -10.97 -13.72 -1.65
N VAL A 231 -11.24 -12.44 -1.90
CA VAL A 231 -11.23 -11.35 -0.90
C VAL A 231 -12.34 -11.52 0.16
N LEU A 232 -13.46 -12.14 -0.20
CA LEU A 232 -14.61 -12.30 0.70
C LEU A 232 -14.51 -13.55 1.58
N THR A 233 -13.71 -14.53 1.19
CA THR A 233 -13.62 -15.84 1.86
C THR A 233 -12.24 -16.17 2.40
N GLY A 234 -11.20 -15.48 1.92
CA GLY A 234 -9.79 -15.79 2.19
C GLY A 234 -9.28 -17.04 1.49
N GLU A 235 -10.08 -17.69 0.62
CA GLU A 235 -9.64 -18.88 -0.11
C GLU A 235 -8.50 -18.54 -1.08
N VAL A 236 -7.38 -19.25 -0.95
CA VAL A 236 -6.22 -19.08 -1.84
C VAL A 236 -6.50 -19.79 -3.16
N LEU A 237 -6.41 -19.04 -4.26
CA LEU A 237 -6.61 -19.51 -5.64
C LEU A 237 -5.27 -19.84 -6.33
N MET A 238 -4.21 -19.14 -5.92
CA MET A 238 -2.82 -19.42 -6.28
C MET A 238 -1.97 -19.19 -5.04
N ASP A 239 -1.24 -20.21 -4.60
CA ASP A 239 -0.29 -20.11 -3.49
C ASP A 239 0.80 -19.07 -3.78
N GLU A 240 1.55 -18.67 -2.75
CA GLU A 240 2.68 -17.77 -2.93
C GLU A 240 3.69 -18.31 -3.93
N VAL A 241 4.02 -17.48 -4.93
CA VAL A 241 5.08 -17.74 -5.91
C VAL A 241 6.09 -16.60 -5.85
N ILE A 242 7.35 -16.94 -5.59
CA ILE A 242 8.44 -15.96 -5.59
C ILE A 242 8.60 -15.30 -6.96
N VAL A 243 8.91 -14.00 -6.99
CA VAL A 243 9.32 -13.32 -8.21
C VAL A 243 10.70 -13.85 -8.64
N PRO A 244 10.82 -14.56 -9.77
CA PRO A 244 12.06 -15.25 -10.11
C PRO A 244 13.16 -14.28 -10.54
N GLY A 245 14.38 -14.48 -10.06
CA GLY A 245 15.56 -13.73 -10.51
C GLY A 245 15.70 -12.31 -9.94
N HIS A 246 14.90 -11.97 -8.93
CA HIS A 246 14.89 -10.63 -8.33
C HIS A 246 14.96 -10.71 -6.81
N GLU A 247 16.02 -10.14 -6.22
CA GLU A 247 16.21 -9.99 -4.76
C GLU A 247 15.87 -8.55 -4.33
N ILE A 248 14.69 -8.08 -4.74
CA ILE A 248 14.19 -6.72 -4.49
C ILE A 248 12.72 -6.75 -4.09
N LYS A 249 12.24 -5.64 -3.51
CA LYS A 249 10.83 -5.41 -3.23
C LYS A 249 10.08 -4.92 -4.48
N PHE A 250 8.93 -5.51 -4.73
CA PHE A 250 7.90 -4.97 -5.62
C PHE A 250 6.75 -4.47 -4.75
N GLU A 251 6.47 -3.17 -4.84
CA GLU A 251 5.51 -2.47 -3.97
C GLU A 251 4.37 -1.84 -4.77
N GLY A 252 4.20 -2.21 -6.05
CA GLY A 252 3.07 -1.77 -6.86
C GLY A 252 2.69 -2.83 -7.88
N VAL A 253 1.38 -3.05 -8.05
CA VAL A 253 0.84 -3.96 -9.06
C VAL A 253 -0.44 -3.39 -9.65
N GLU A 254 -0.57 -3.45 -10.97
CA GLU A 254 -1.75 -2.94 -11.67
C GLU A 254 -1.99 -3.72 -12.96
N PHE A 255 -3.26 -3.85 -13.36
CA PHE A 255 -3.64 -4.42 -14.65
C PHE A 255 -3.67 -3.33 -15.72
N VAL A 256 -2.65 -3.32 -16.59
CA VAL A 256 -2.47 -2.28 -17.60
C VAL A 256 -2.33 -2.85 -19.01
N ASP A 257 -2.65 -2.04 -20.01
CA ASP A 257 -2.21 -2.27 -21.39
C ASP A 257 -0.89 -1.53 -21.64
N VAL A 258 0.22 -2.28 -21.59
CA VAL A 258 1.58 -1.74 -21.79
C VAL A 258 1.83 -1.18 -23.19
N TYR A 259 0.95 -1.48 -24.16
CA TYR A 259 1.02 -0.94 -25.52
C TYR A 259 0.32 0.41 -25.67
N THR A 260 -0.33 0.92 -24.62
CA THR A 260 -0.91 2.26 -24.60
C THR A 260 0.18 3.29 -24.90
N SER A 261 0.02 4.00 -26.01
CA SER A 261 0.97 5.04 -26.42
C SER A 261 0.85 6.28 -25.54
N GLU A 262 1.93 7.06 -25.46
CA GLU A 262 1.91 8.36 -24.80
C GLU A 262 0.79 9.26 -25.33
N PRO A 263 0.17 10.10 -24.48
CA PRO A 263 -0.78 11.10 -24.93
C PRO A 263 -0.15 12.01 -25.99
N THR A 264 -0.81 12.17 -27.14
CA THR A 264 -0.44 13.16 -28.15
C THR A 264 -1.05 14.50 -27.77
N TYR A 265 -0.20 15.48 -27.45
CA TYR A 265 -0.60 16.86 -27.15
C TYR A 265 -0.47 17.75 -28.40
#